data_AF-A0A7W1R0A6-F1
#
_entry.id   AF-A0A7W1R0A6-F1
#
_cell.length_a   1.000
_cell.length_b   1.000
_cell.length_c   1.000
_cell.angle_alpha   90.00
_cell.angle_beta   90.00
_cell.angle_gamma   90.00
#
_symmetry.space_group_name_H-M   'P 1'
#
loop_
_entity.id
_entity.type
_entity.pdbx_description
1 polymer ?
#
loop_
_entity_poly.entity_id
_entity_poly.type
_entity_poly.pdbx_seq_one_letter_code
_entity_poly.pdbx_strand_id
1 'polypeptide(L)'
;MSGVGSTEPPGISGVGSTEPPEISGVGSTEPPKSDGAGFAGAGADTSERAEAWPEVPVAQGEPEVAEPPANEEDEPAVDATNVSEHAAGEFAVPGGYGVLEGAPNGARRSVGIVVSRFNGAITGRLLEGALSALDEAGVARESITVMPVPGAFELPLAAMALAKTRRYACIVALGCVIRGDTPHFDLVAGEAASGLQLAALETGVPVSFGVLTLEEAAQADDRVAKGAEAVRTALEMADVFSQLRAAAAR
;
A
#
# COMPACT_ATOMS: atom_id res chain seq x y z
N MET A 1 22.87 23.73 61.32
CA MET A 1 22.72 22.64 62.30
C MET A 1 22.20 21.43 61.55
N SER A 2 22.94 20.31 61.61
CA SER A 2 22.60 18.89 61.33
C SER A 2 21.47 18.57 60.33
N GLY A 3 21.63 17.68 59.34
CA GLY A 3 22.61 16.63 59.18
C GLY A 3 22.25 15.71 58.01
N VAL A 4 23.27 14.95 57.63
CA VAL A 4 23.46 14.04 56.49
C VAL A 4 22.39 12.93 56.37
N GLY A 5 22.08 12.55 55.13
CA GLY A 5 21.48 11.27 54.77
C GLY A 5 21.80 10.90 53.32
N SER A 6 22.99 10.31 53.11
CA SER A 6 23.44 9.72 51.84
C SER A 6 23.15 8.22 51.85
N THR A 7 22.61 7.67 50.77
CA THR A 7 22.56 6.21 50.55
C THR A 7 22.91 5.90 49.10
N GLU A 8 24.16 5.48 48.90
CA GLU A 8 24.63 4.77 47.71
C GLU A 8 24.11 3.31 47.68
N PRO A 9 24.06 2.67 46.50
CA PRO A 9 23.65 1.29 46.34
C PRO A 9 24.80 0.29 46.62
N PRO A 10 24.51 -0.96 47.04
CA PRO A 10 25.53 -1.99 47.14
C PRO A 10 25.83 -2.63 45.78
N GLY A 11 27.10 -2.61 45.40
CA GLY A 11 27.65 -3.46 44.34
C GLY A 11 27.84 -4.90 44.81
N ILE A 12 27.72 -5.85 43.88
CA ILE A 12 28.25 -7.20 44.04
C ILE A 12 29.21 -7.51 42.88
N SER A 13 30.44 -7.77 43.27
CA SER A 13 31.52 -8.40 42.52
C SER A 13 31.26 -9.90 42.32
N GLY A 14 31.69 -10.48 41.20
CA GLY A 14 31.78 -11.94 41.10
C GLY A 14 32.03 -12.48 39.69
N VAL A 15 33.29 -12.76 39.40
CA VAL A 15 33.84 -13.37 38.17
C VAL A 15 33.33 -14.80 37.96
N GLY A 16 33.11 -15.17 36.70
CA GLY A 16 32.88 -16.55 36.27
C GLY A 16 32.96 -16.69 34.76
N SER A 17 34.19 -16.81 34.25
CA SER A 17 34.46 -17.23 32.87
C SER A 17 33.99 -18.66 32.66
N THR A 18 33.15 -18.90 31.66
CA THR A 18 32.93 -20.22 31.06
C THR A 18 32.90 -20.05 29.55
N GLU A 19 33.80 -20.75 28.88
CA GLU A 19 33.99 -20.80 27.42
C GLU A 19 32.71 -21.23 26.67
N PRO A 20 32.55 -20.83 25.39
CA PRO A 20 31.45 -21.33 24.56
C PRO A 20 31.71 -22.79 24.14
N PRO A 21 30.68 -23.64 24.04
CA PRO A 21 30.86 -25.01 23.56
C PRO A 21 31.12 -25.04 22.05
N GLU A 22 32.13 -25.82 21.66
CA GLU A 22 32.45 -26.16 20.27
C GLU A 22 31.30 -26.94 19.62
N ILE A 23 30.78 -26.42 18.50
CA ILE A 23 29.86 -27.15 17.63
C ILE A 23 30.65 -28.00 16.63
N SER A 24 30.94 -29.25 17.01
CA SER A 24 31.42 -30.26 16.09
C SER A 24 30.25 -30.84 15.28
N GLY A 25 30.29 -30.75 13.95
CA GLY A 25 29.43 -31.56 13.08
C GLY A 25 28.91 -30.85 11.84
N VAL A 26 29.79 -30.64 10.85
CA VAL A 26 29.36 -30.48 9.45
C VAL A 26 28.95 -31.85 8.95
N GLY A 27 27.65 -32.14 9.00
CA GLY A 27 27.04 -33.26 8.28
C GLY A 27 26.60 -32.80 6.90
N SER A 28 27.42 -33.05 5.89
CA SER A 28 27.02 -32.96 4.48
C SER A 28 25.94 -34.02 4.21
N THR A 29 24.69 -33.61 4.03
CA THR A 29 23.65 -34.45 3.45
C THR A 29 23.49 -34.08 1.99
N GLU A 30 23.98 -34.95 1.11
CA GLU A 30 23.69 -34.91 -0.33
C GLU A 30 22.18 -35.01 -0.58
N PRO A 31 21.63 -34.30 -1.60
CA PRO A 31 20.24 -34.49 -2.00
C PRO A 31 20.06 -35.88 -2.65
N PRO A 32 18.93 -36.58 -2.41
CA PRO A 32 18.69 -37.88 -3.01
C PRO A 32 18.50 -37.75 -4.54
N LYS A 33 19.16 -38.65 -5.27
CA LYS A 33 19.02 -38.84 -6.72
C LYS A 33 17.57 -39.22 -7.05
N SER A 34 16.95 -38.46 -7.93
CA SER A 34 15.64 -38.80 -8.51
C SER A 34 15.84 -39.85 -9.61
N ASP A 35 15.56 -41.12 -9.28
CA ASP A 35 15.41 -42.15 -10.30
C ASP A 35 14.04 -42.02 -10.98
N GLY A 36 14.08 -41.97 -12.31
CA GLY A 36 12.91 -41.84 -13.16
C GLY A 36 12.09 -43.13 -13.24
N ALA A 37 10.78 -42.95 -13.13
CA ALA A 37 9.75 -43.77 -13.76
C ALA A 37 8.61 -42.78 -14.10
N GLY A 38 8.20 -42.54 -15.34
CA GLY A 38 8.02 -43.51 -16.41
C GLY A 38 6.63 -44.14 -16.28
N PHE A 39 5.57 -43.39 -16.57
CA PHE A 39 4.27 -43.98 -16.89
C PHE A 39 3.68 -43.31 -18.13
N ALA A 40 3.62 -44.13 -19.18
CA ALA A 40 2.98 -43.85 -20.44
C ALA A 40 1.50 -44.26 -20.39
N GLY A 41 0.68 -43.51 -21.12
CA GLY A 41 -0.37 -44.08 -21.98
C GLY A 41 -1.74 -44.32 -21.34
N ALA A 42 -2.68 -43.42 -21.66
CA ALA A 42 -4.04 -43.83 -22.01
C ALA A 42 -4.55 -42.86 -23.09
N GLY A 43 -4.64 -43.36 -24.32
CA GLY A 43 -5.26 -42.66 -25.43
C GLY A 43 -6.78 -42.75 -25.37
N ALA A 44 -7.44 -41.74 -25.92
CA ALA A 44 -8.80 -41.82 -26.42
C ALA A 44 -8.88 -40.93 -27.67
N ASP A 45 -8.89 -41.56 -28.82
CA ASP A 45 -9.42 -41.02 -30.07
C ASP A 45 -10.86 -41.52 -30.19
N THR A 46 -11.80 -40.61 -30.46
CA THR A 46 -12.89 -40.79 -31.45
C THR A 46 -13.68 -39.49 -31.58
N SER A 47 -13.41 -38.77 -32.67
CA SER A 47 -14.37 -38.26 -33.67
C SER A 47 -15.80 -37.82 -33.27
N GLU A 48 -16.15 -36.65 -33.82
CA GLU A 48 -17.49 -36.14 -34.19
C GLU A 48 -18.40 -35.52 -33.12
N ARG A 49 -18.51 -34.18 -33.13
CA ARG A 49 -19.61 -33.43 -33.78
C ARG A 49 -19.44 -31.93 -33.53
N ALA A 50 -19.23 -31.17 -34.61
CA ALA A 50 -19.36 -29.72 -34.62
C ALA A 50 -20.85 -29.36 -34.64
N GLU A 51 -21.37 -28.81 -33.56
CA GLU A 51 -22.70 -28.20 -33.55
C GLU A 51 -22.56 -26.73 -33.96
N ALA A 52 -23.07 -26.43 -35.15
CA ALA A 52 -23.18 -25.09 -35.70
C ALA A 52 -24.17 -24.26 -34.87
N TRP A 53 -23.75 -23.06 -34.49
CA TRP A 53 -24.62 -22.08 -33.82
C TRP A 53 -25.49 -21.39 -34.88
N PRO A 54 -26.79 -21.18 -34.63
CA PRO A 54 -27.67 -20.53 -35.62
C PRO A 54 -27.33 -19.04 -35.76
N GLU A 55 -27.28 -18.55 -36.99
CA GLU A 55 -27.09 -17.13 -37.30
C GLU A 55 -28.29 -16.29 -36.83
N VAL A 56 -27.99 -15.15 -36.21
CA VAL A 56 -28.98 -14.16 -35.77
C VAL A 56 -29.30 -13.21 -36.94
N PRO A 57 -30.57 -13.00 -37.32
CA PRO A 57 -30.90 -12.06 -38.39
C PRO A 57 -30.61 -10.62 -37.97
N VAL A 58 -29.85 -9.90 -38.80
CA VAL A 58 -29.64 -8.45 -38.65
C VAL A 58 -30.91 -7.72 -39.08
N ALA A 59 -31.63 -7.15 -38.11
CA ALA A 59 -32.76 -6.27 -38.39
C ALA A 59 -32.25 -4.92 -38.93
N GLN A 60 -32.72 -4.55 -40.12
CA GLN A 60 -32.51 -3.24 -40.72
C GLN A 60 -33.51 -2.23 -40.12
N GLY A 61 -33.00 -1.08 -39.68
CA GLY A 61 -33.79 0.08 -39.28
C GLY A 61 -33.06 0.93 -38.23
N GLU A 62 -32.41 2.01 -38.66
CA GLU A 62 -31.91 3.04 -37.75
C GLU A 62 -33.09 3.84 -37.17
N PRO A 63 -33.18 4.10 -35.86
CA PRO A 63 -34.08 5.11 -35.35
C PRO A 63 -33.41 6.49 -35.39
N GLU A 64 -34.10 7.43 -36.03
CA GLU A 64 -33.80 8.85 -36.07
C GLU A 64 -33.81 9.43 -34.63
N VAL A 65 -32.66 9.92 -34.17
CA VAL A 65 -32.51 10.54 -32.85
C VAL A 65 -32.82 12.03 -32.97
N ALA A 66 -33.92 12.47 -32.36
CA ALA A 66 -34.27 13.88 -32.24
C ALA A 66 -33.35 14.59 -31.22
N GLU A 67 -32.81 15.75 -31.59
CA GLU A 67 -32.02 16.60 -30.69
C GLU A 67 -32.91 17.22 -29.59
N PRO A 68 -32.50 17.21 -28.31
CA PRO A 68 -33.23 17.90 -27.25
C PRO A 68 -32.94 19.41 -27.28
N PRO A 69 -33.91 20.26 -26.88
CA PRO A 69 -33.77 21.71 -26.97
C PRO A 69 -32.85 22.28 -25.88
N ALA A 70 -32.14 23.34 -26.24
CA ALA A 70 -31.35 24.15 -25.32
C ALA A 70 -32.27 24.91 -24.35
N ASN A 71 -32.17 24.61 -23.06
CA ASN A 71 -32.63 25.49 -21.99
C ASN A 71 -31.41 25.94 -21.18
N GLU A 72 -31.12 27.23 -21.29
CA GLU A 72 -30.25 27.99 -20.41
C GLU A 72 -31.00 28.24 -19.10
N GLU A 73 -30.59 27.59 -18.01
CA GLU A 73 -30.94 28.00 -16.65
C GLU A 73 -29.66 28.16 -15.83
N ASP A 74 -29.49 29.36 -15.28
CA ASP A 74 -28.34 29.81 -14.47
C ASP A 74 -28.10 28.89 -13.26
N GLU A 75 -27.05 28.07 -13.31
CA GLU A 75 -26.50 27.44 -12.10
C GLU A 75 -25.61 28.44 -11.35
N PRO A 76 -25.72 28.54 -10.01
CA PRO A 76 -24.85 29.42 -9.25
C PRO A 76 -23.41 28.91 -9.34
N ALA A 77 -22.48 29.81 -9.63
CA ALA A 77 -21.06 29.52 -9.78
C ALA A 77 -20.53 28.73 -8.57
N VAL A 78 -20.27 27.44 -8.79
CA VAL A 78 -19.44 26.62 -7.91
C VAL A 78 -18.03 27.22 -7.90
N ASP A 79 -17.55 27.60 -6.73
CA ASP A 79 -16.19 28.10 -6.53
C ASP A 79 -15.20 26.96 -6.81
N ALA A 80 -14.83 26.83 -8.09
CA ALA A 80 -13.99 25.79 -8.65
C ALA A 80 -12.51 26.01 -8.32
N THR A 81 -12.18 26.07 -7.02
CA THR A 81 -10.81 25.73 -6.58
C THR A 81 -10.67 24.21 -6.67
N ASN A 82 -10.44 23.76 -7.89
CA ASN A 82 -10.36 22.37 -8.33
C ASN A 82 -9.31 21.59 -7.53
N VAL A 83 -9.73 20.94 -6.44
CA VAL A 83 -8.90 19.99 -5.68
C VAL A 83 -8.96 18.68 -6.46
N SER A 84 -7.83 18.20 -6.97
CA SER A 84 -7.80 16.91 -7.67
C SER A 84 -8.12 15.80 -6.66
N GLU A 85 -9.36 15.36 -6.64
CA GLU A 85 -9.81 14.22 -5.84
C GLU A 85 -8.97 12.99 -6.20
N HIS A 86 -8.48 12.28 -5.18
CA HIS A 86 -7.83 10.99 -5.40
C HIS A 86 -8.86 9.84 -5.56
N ALA A 87 -10.15 10.14 -5.35
CA ALA A 87 -11.28 9.29 -5.62
C ALA A 87 -12.33 10.11 -6.40
N ALA A 88 -12.19 10.15 -7.73
CA ALA A 88 -13.11 10.88 -8.60
C ALA A 88 -14.54 10.36 -8.41
N GLY A 89 -15.45 11.20 -7.91
CA GLY A 89 -16.86 10.86 -7.76
C GLY A 89 -17.73 12.06 -7.39
N GLU A 90 -19.04 11.95 -7.63
CA GLU A 90 -20.04 12.98 -7.30
C GLU A 90 -20.34 13.04 -5.78
N PHE A 91 -19.32 12.95 -4.93
CA PHE A 91 -19.52 13.00 -3.49
C PHE A 91 -19.64 14.46 -3.03
N ALA A 92 -20.84 14.85 -2.60
CA ALA A 92 -21.08 16.16 -2.02
C ALA A 92 -21.73 16.04 -0.64
N VAL A 93 -21.16 16.71 0.36
CA VAL A 93 -21.81 16.86 1.66
C VAL A 93 -22.91 17.93 1.53
N PRO A 94 -24.16 17.65 1.95
CA PRO A 94 -25.22 18.66 1.91
C PRO A 94 -24.86 19.93 2.68
N GLY A 95 -25.49 21.05 2.33
CA GLY A 95 -25.31 22.31 3.06
C GLY A 95 -25.77 22.23 4.53
N GLY A 96 -25.23 23.10 5.38
CA GLY A 96 -25.61 23.23 6.79
C GLY A 96 -24.80 22.38 7.79
N TYR A 97 -23.79 21.64 7.32
CA TYR A 97 -22.87 20.85 8.16
C TYR A 97 -21.46 21.45 8.19
N GLY A 98 -20.72 21.20 9.27
CA GLY A 98 -19.29 21.46 9.31
C GLY A 98 -18.53 20.40 8.52
N VAL A 99 -17.73 20.82 7.53
CA VAL A 99 -16.94 19.94 6.68
C VAL A 99 -15.46 20.07 7.04
N LEU A 100 -14.78 18.94 7.18
CA LEU A 100 -13.32 18.85 7.25
C LEU A 100 -12.86 18.02 6.07
N GLU A 101 -12.15 18.65 5.15
CA GLU A 101 -11.70 18.06 3.90
C GLU A 101 -10.25 18.44 3.67
N GLY A 102 -9.47 17.46 3.21
CA GLY A 102 -8.04 17.63 3.00
C GLY A 102 -7.78 17.95 1.55
N ALA A 103 -6.60 18.50 1.31
CA ALA A 103 -6.02 18.50 -0.03
C ALA A 103 -4.74 17.67 -0.03
N PRO A 104 -4.36 17.04 -1.16
CA PRO A 104 -3.10 16.31 -1.31
C PRO A 104 -1.89 17.27 -1.41
N ASN A 105 -1.74 18.18 -0.45
CA ASN A 105 -0.69 19.18 -0.37
C ASN A 105 0.49 18.68 0.49
N GLY A 106 1.67 18.65 -0.12
CA GLY A 106 2.91 18.18 0.48
C GLY A 106 3.74 19.26 1.20
N ALA A 107 3.39 20.54 1.05
CA ALA A 107 4.19 21.63 1.59
C ALA A 107 4.38 21.50 3.11
N ARG A 108 5.64 21.53 3.55
CA ARG A 108 6.04 21.40 4.98
C ARG A 108 5.65 20.07 5.63
N ARG A 109 5.38 19.02 4.85
CA ARG A 109 5.12 17.66 5.36
C ARG A 109 6.41 16.84 5.32
N SER A 110 6.59 15.99 6.33
CA SER A 110 7.56 14.89 6.30
C SER A 110 6.84 13.59 5.99
N VAL A 111 7.32 12.83 5.01
CA VAL A 111 6.67 11.61 4.52
C VAL A 111 7.61 10.42 4.66
N GLY A 112 7.09 9.34 5.24
CA GLY A 112 7.76 8.05 5.25
C GLY A 112 7.24 7.19 4.09
N ILE A 113 8.12 6.53 3.36
CA ILE A 113 7.76 5.50 2.38
C ILE A 113 8.35 4.18 2.86
N VAL A 114 7.53 3.15 3.00
CA VAL A 114 7.99 1.78 3.17
C VAL A 114 7.73 1.02 1.88
N VAL A 115 8.75 0.35 1.35
CA VAL A 115 8.65 -0.30 0.03
C VAL A 115 9.24 -1.71 0.05
N SER A 116 8.51 -2.70 -0.44
CA SER A 116 9.02 -4.06 -0.53
C SER A 116 9.99 -4.23 -1.71
N ARG A 117 11.12 -4.91 -1.47
CA ARG A 117 12.10 -5.24 -2.52
C ARG A 117 11.66 -6.43 -3.37
N PHE A 118 10.87 -7.35 -2.82
CA PHE A 118 10.25 -8.41 -3.60
C PHE A 118 9.35 -7.83 -4.70
N ASN A 119 9.35 -8.45 -5.88
CA ASN A 119 8.75 -7.90 -7.12
C ASN A 119 9.35 -6.54 -7.54
N GLY A 120 10.67 -6.36 -7.38
CA GLY A 120 11.40 -5.10 -7.57
C GLY A 120 11.17 -4.37 -8.89
N ALA A 121 10.93 -5.07 -10.00
CA ALA A 121 10.60 -4.44 -11.28
C ALA A 121 9.27 -3.67 -11.24
N ILE A 122 8.30 -4.16 -10.44
CA ILE A 122 6.99 -3.54 -10.25
C ILE A 122 7.06 -2.52 -9.11
N THR A 123 7.65 -2.88 -7.97
CA THR A 123 7.71 -1.99 -6.80
C THR A 123 8.63 -0.79 -7.02
N GLY A 124 9.64 -0.92 -7.88
CA GLY A 124 10.43 0.22 -8.36
C GLY A 124 9.59 1.26 -9.09
N ARG A 125 8.71 0.82 -10.00
CA ARG A 125 7.78 1.71 -10.72
C ARG A 125 6.73 2.33 -9.81
N LEU A 126 6.23 1.59 -8.81
CA LEU A 126 5.37 2.14 -7.77
C LEU A 126 6.09 3.27 -6.99
N LEU A 127 7.35 3.04 -6.62
CA LEU A 127 8.16 4.02 -5.93
C LEU A 127 8.44 5.25 -6.80
N GLU A 128 8.75 5.07 -8.08
CA GLU A 128 8.95 6.18 -9.03
C GLU A 128 7.69 7.05 -9.12
N GLY A 129 6.52 6.44 -9.31
CA GLY A 129 5.24 7.16 -9.35
C GLY A 129 4.93 7.88 -8.03
N ALA A 130 5.23 7.26 -6.88
CA ALA A 130 5.07 7.89 -5.57
C ALA A 130 6.01 9.09 -5.39
N LEU A 131 7.28 8.96 -5.77
CA LEU A 131 8.25 10.06 -5.67
C LEU A 131 7.89 11.22 -6.60
N SER A 132 7.41 10.95 -7.83
CA SER A 132 6.90 11.99 -8.74
C SER A 132 5.71 12.73 -8.12
N ALA A 133 4.74 12.00 -7.57
CA ALA A 133 3.57 12.62 -6.94
C ALA A 133 3.93 13.45 -5.70
N LEU A 134 4.95 13.07 -4.94
CA LEU A 134 5.44 13.85 -3.79
C LEU A 134 6.13 15.14 -4.23
N ASP A 135 6.89 15.09 -5.33
CA ASP A 135 7.53 16.27 -5.94
C ASP A 135 6.47 17.25 -6.48
N GLU A 136 5.50 16.74 -7.24
CA GLU A 136 4.35 17.50 -7.75
C GLU A 136 3.53 18.15 -6.62
N ALA A 137 3.39 17.46 -5.48
CA ALA A 137 2.71 17.98 -4.29
C ALA A 137 3.58 18.94 -3.45
N GLY A 138 4.84 19.17 -3.82
CA GLY A 138 5.74 20.12 -3.15
C GLY A 138 6.38 19.61 -1.85
N VAL A 139 6.51 18.29 -1.66
CA VAL A 139 7.28 17.73 -0.54
C VAL A 139 8.77 17.86 -0.83
N ALA A 140 9.51 18.55 0.05
CA ALA A 140 10.96 18.65 -0.08
C ALA A 140 11.62 17.26 0.00
N ARG A 141 12.60 17.00 -0.88
CA ARG A 141 13.27 15.69 -0.97
C ARG A 141 13.88 15.24 0.35
N GLU A 142 14.42 16.18 1.13
CA GLU A 142 15.04 15.94 2.45
C GLU A 142 14.01 15.56 3.52
N SER A 143 12.74 15.87 3.29
CA SER A 143 11.60 15.50 4.14
C SER A 143 11.00 14.13 3.80
N ILE A 144 11.54 13.45 2.78
CA ILE A 144 11.11 12.11 2.38
C ILE A 144 12.12 11.08 2.92
N THR A 145 11.64 10.10 3.67
CA THR A 145 12.44 8.93 4.07
C THR A 145 11.91 7.68 3.38
N VAL A 146 12.74 7.01 2.58
CA VAL A 146 12.41 5.70 2.00
C VAL A 146 13.06 4.59 2.82
N MET A 147 12.27 3.63 3.26
CA MET A 147 12.69 2.45 4.03
C MET A 147 12.36 1.18 3.24
N PRO A 148 13.32 0.63 2.48
CA PRO A 148 13.14 -0.65 1.81
C PRO A 148 13.06 -1.81 2.80
N VAL A 149 12.12 -2.73 2.58
CA VAL A 149 11.95 -3.97 3.37
C VAL A 149 12.05 -5.20 2.46
N PRO A 150 12.31 -6.41 2.98
CA PRO A 150 12.42 -7.61 2.15
C PRO A 150 11.16 -7.90 1.33
N GLY A 151 10.00 -8.09 1.97
CA GLY A 151 8.73 -8.39 1.31
C GLY A 151 7.56 -7.56 1.83
N ALA A 152 6.37 -7.81 1.28
CA ALA A 152 5.15 -7.11 1.68
C ALA A 152 4.75 -7.42 3.14
N PHE A 153 5.12 -8.59 3.64
CA PHE A 153 4.83 -9.04 5.01
C PHE A 153 5.53 -8.17 6.08
N GLU A 154 6.67 -7.56 5.75
CA GLU A 154 7.40 -6.67 6.67
C GLU A 154 6.92 -5.20 6.61
N LEU A 155 6.08 -4.82 5.64
CA LEU A 155 5.58 -3.45 5.49
C LEU A 155 4.88 -2.92 6.77
N PRO A 156 3.98 -3.69 7.44
CA PRO A 156 3.35 -3.26 8.68
C PRO A 156 4.34 -2.86 9.77
N LEU A 157 5.37 -3.68 10.00
CA LEU A 157 6.34 -3.45 11.06
C LEU A 157 7.15 -2.18 10.78
N ALA A 158 7.59 -1.99 9.54
CA ALA A 158 8.33 -0.80 9.14
C ALA A 158 7.45 0.46 9.21
N ALA A 159 6.20 0.39 8.75
CA ALA A 159 5.26 1.52 8.82
C ALA A 159 5.00 1.93 10.27
N MET A 160 4.72 0.97 11.15
CA MET A 160 4.55 1.17 12.58
C MET A 160 5.79 1.81 13.20
N ALA A 161 6.99 1.32 12.86
CA ALA A 161 8.24 1.85 13.38
C ALA A 161 8.45 3.33 13.00
N LEU A 162 8.24 3.68 11.72
CA LEU A 162 8.31 5.08 11.26
C LEU A 162 7.25 5.94 11.94
N ALA A 163 5.99 5.50 11.97
CA ALA A 163 4.88 6.25 12.56
C ALA A 163 5.08 6.51 14.07
N LYS A 164 5.61 5.55 14.82
CA LYS A 164 5.93 5.71 16.26
C LYS A 164 7.00 6.75 16.54
N THR A 165 7.84 7.13 15.56
CA THR A 165 8.78 8.25 15.74
C THR A 165 8.10 9.60 15.86
N ARG A 166 6.82 9.71 15.45
CA ARG A 166 6.04 10.96 15.39
C ARG A 166 6.67 12.06 14.52
N ARG A 167 7.62 11.70 13.63
CA ARG A 167 8.31 12.64 12.73
C ARG A 167 7.62 12.81 11.37
N TYR A 168 6.73 11.89 11.02
CA TYR A 168 6.09 11.84 9.71
C TYR A 168 4.63 12.26 9.82
N ALA A 169 4.18 13.07 8.87
CA ALA A 169 2.78 13.48 8.75
C ALA A 169 1.91 12.32 8.24
N CYS A 170 2.49 11.45 7.40
CA CYS A 170 1.88 10.23 6.89
C CYS A 170 2.95 9.24 6.44
N ILE A 171 2.54 7.98 6.26
CA ILE A 171 3.35 6.90 5.71
C ILE A 171 2.68 6.37 4.44
N VAL A 172 3.47 6.10 3.41
CA VAL A 172 3.04 5.46 2.16
C VAL A 172 3.62 4.05 2.12
N ALA A 173 2.79 3.02 2.08
CA ALA A 173 3.25 1.64 1.98
C ALA A 173 3.11 1.12 0.55
N LEU A 174 4.22 0.71 -0.05
CA LEU A 174 4.31 0.26 -1.43
C LEU A 174 4.76 -1.20 -1.48
N GLY A 175 4.04 -2.01 -2.26
CA GLY A 175 4.41 -3.40 -2.43
C GLY A 175 3.70 -4.07 -3.58
N CYS A 176 4.09 -5.31 -3.85
CA CYS A 176 3.41 -6.13 -4.83
C CYS A 176 3.46 -7.59 -4.40
N VAL A 177 2.31 -8.25 -4.37
CA VAL A 177 2.13 -9.68 -4.12
C VAL A 177 1.41 -10.25 -5.34
N ILE A 178 1.96 -11.30 -5.93
CA ILE A 178 1.41 -11.96 -7.12
C ILE A 178 1.03 -13.38 -6.72
N ARG A 179 -0.16 -13.85 -7.14
CA ARG A 179 -0.63 -15.19 -6.82
C ARG A 179 0.33 -16.24 -7.38
N GLY A 180 0.52 -17.31 -6.61
CA GLY A 180 1.20 -18.52 -7.06
C GLY A 180 0.38 -19.75 -6.67
N ASP A 181 0.99 -20.92 -6.73
CA ASP A 181 0.26 -22.21 -6.59
C ASP A 181 -0.19 -22.54 -5.16
N THR A 182 0.20 -21.73 -4.17
CA THR A 182 -0.05 -22.02 -2.75
C THR A 182 -0.85 -20.89 -2.09
N PRO A 183 -1.48 -21.15 -0.93
CA PRO A 183 -2.17 -20.12 -0.15
C PRO A 183 -1.28 -19.00 0.40
N HIS A 184 0.04 -19.03 0.15
CA HIS A 184 0.98 -18.02 0.61
C HIS A 184 0.59 -16.59 0.18
N PHE A 185 0.00 -16.45 -1.01
CA PHE A 185 -0.52 -15.17 -1.50
C PHE A 185 -1.54 -14.56 -0.53
N ASP A 186 -2.57 -15.32 -0.14
CA ASP A 186 -3.66 -14.81 0.68
C ASP A 186 -3.17 -14.44 2.09
N LEU A 187 -2.23 -15.22 2.64
CA LEU A 187 -1.60 -14.93 3.93
C LEU A 187 -0.77 -13.65 3.88
N VAL A 188 0.09 -13.49 2.87
CA VAL A 188 0.97 -12.32 2.77
C VAL A 188 0.18 -11.05 2.45
N ALA A 189 -0.73 -11.11 1.48
CA ALA A 189 -1.56 -9.97 1.11
C ALA A 189 -2.49 -9.55 2.25
N GLY A 190 -3.14 -10.53 2.90
CA GLY A 190 -4.05 -10.30 4.03
C GLY A 190 -3.35 -9.67 5.24
N GLU A 191 -2.23 -10.25 5.68
CA GLU A 191 -1.49 -9.74 6.85
C GLU A 191 -0.78 -8.41 6.57
N ALA A 192 -0.34 -8.17 5.32
CA ALA A 192 0.16 -6.85 4.93
C ALA A 192 -0.94 -5.78 5.04
N ALA A 193 -2.14 -6.05 4.51
CA ALA A 193 -3.27 -5.11 4.58
C ALA A 193 -3.73 -4.86 6.03
N SER A 194 -3.97 -5.95 6.78
CA SER A 194 -4.39 -5.89 8.18
C SER A 194 -3.35 -5.17 9.05
N GLY A 195 -2.08 -5.54 8.91
CA GLY A 195 -1.00 -4.93 9.68
C GLY A 195 -0.78 -3.45 9.38
N LEU A 196 -0.92 -3.02 8.11
CA LEU A 196 -0.83 -1.60 7.76
C LEU A 196 -1.99 -0.80 8.33
N GLN A 197 -3.21 -1.35 8.32
CA GLN A 197 -4.36 -0.74 8.99
C GLN A 197 -4.11 -0.60 10.50
N LEU A 198 -3.61 -1.66 11.15
CA LEU A 198 -3.27 -1.62 12.57
C LEU A 198 -2.18 -0.58 12.87
N ALA A 199 -1.18 -0.44 12.01
CA ALA A 199 -0.17 0.61 12.15
C ALA A 199 -0.77 2.02 12.13
N ALA A 200 -1.74 2.28 11.25
CA ALA A 200 -2.44 3.56 11.21
C ALA A 200 -3.28 3.80 12.46
N LEU A 201 -4.09 2.82 12.86
CA LEU A 201 -5.02 2.95 13.99
C LEU A 201 -4.29 3.09 15.34
N GLU A 202 -3.23 2.32 15.56
CA GLU A 202 -2.47 2.33 16.81
C GLU A 202 -1.65 3.62 16.98
N THR A 203 -1.14 4.19 15.89
CA THR A 203 -0.26 5.36 15.95
C THR A 203 -0.98 6.69 15.75
N GLY A 204 -2.17 6.65 15.13
CA GLY A 204 -2.90 7.84 14.67
C GLY A 204 -2.23 8.57 13.50
N VAL A 205 -1.19 7.99 12.90
CA VAL A 205 -0.53 8.51 11.70
C VAL A 205 -1.17 7.84 10.47
N PRO A 206 -1.67 8.60 9.48
CA PRO A 206 -2.20 8.00 8.26
C PRO A 206 -1.19 7.11 7.57
N VAL A 207 -1.59 5.88 7.24
CA VAL A 207 -0.81 4.93 6.43
C VAL A 207 -1.64 4.59 5.19
N SER A 208 -1.16 4.95 4.00
CA SER A 208 -1.85 4.62 2.75
C SER A 208 -1.42 3.27 2.20
N PHE A 209 -2.35 2.61 1.52
CA PHE A 209 -2.20 1.26 1.00
C PHE A 209 -1.91 1.27 -0.51
N GLY A 210 -0.63 1.28 -0.86
CA GLY A 210 -0.11 1.16 -2.23
C GLY A 210 0.45 -0.23 -2.53
N VAL A 211 -0.16 -1.30 -1.99
CA VAL A 211 0.24 -2.68 -2.24
C VAL A 211 -0.62 -3.28 -3.35
N LEU A 212 0.00 -3.71 -4.44
CA LEU A 212 -0.67 -4.43 -5.52
C LEU A 212 -0.86 -5.89 -5.14
N THR A 213 -2.08 -6.39 -5.26
CA THR A 213 -2.45 -7.80 -5.12
C THR A 213 -2.93 -8.30 -6.47
N LEU A 214 -2.06 -9.01 -7.19
CA LEU A 214 -2.28 -9.40 -8.57
C LEU A 214 -2.45 -10.91 -8.69
N GLU A 215 -3.26 -11.33 -9.65
CA GLU A 215 -3.33 -12.73 -10.07
C GLU A 215 -2.12 -13.07 -10.96
N GLU A 216 -1.73 -12.14 -11.84
CA GLU A 216 -0.63 -12.34 -12.81
C GLU A 216 0.25 -11.09 -12.93
N ALA A 217 1.54 -11.29 -13.22
CA ALA A 217 2.50 -10.19 -13.35
C ALA A 217 2.13 -9.17 -14.45
N ALA A 218 1.48 -9.62 -15.53
CA ALA A 218 1.06 -8.77 -16.64
C ALA A 218 0.05 -7.69 -16.23
N GLN A 219 -0.69 -7.89 -15.13
CA GLN A 219 -1.65 -6.90 -14.62
C GLN A 219 -0.97 -5.68 -13.98
N ALA A 220 0.35 -5.74 -13.76
CA ALA A 220 1.09 -4.67 -13.09
C ALA A 220 1.10 -3.38 -13.92
N ASP A 221 1.21 -3.46 -15.24
CA ASP A 221 1.35 -2.30 -16.12
C ASP A 221 0.20 -1.29 -15.98
N ASP A 222 -1.03 -1.79 -15.89
CA ASP A 222 -2.23 -0.97 -15.75
C ASP A 222 -2.42 -0.45 -14.31
N ARG A 223 -1.60 -0.90 -13.36
CA ARG A 223 -1.80 -0.68 -11.91
C ARG A 223 -0.65 0.05 -11.22
N VAL A 224 0.49 0.27 -11.87
CA VAL A 224 1.61 0.99 -11.24
C VAL A 224 1.29 2.46 -10.87
N ALA A 225 0.23 3.04 -11.45
CA ALA A 225 -0.29 4.34 -11.03
C ALA A 225 -0.70 4.38 -9.55
N LYS A 226 -0.91 3.20 -8.93
CA LYS A 226 -1.25 3.05 -7.51
C LYS A 226 -0.24 3.70 -6.56
N GLY A 227 1.03 3.78 -6.95
CA GLY A 227 2.05 4.47 -6.15
C GLY A 227 1.75 5.95 -5.95
N ALA A 228 1.37 6.64 -7.02
CA ALA A 228 0.98 8.04 -7.00
C ALA A 228 -0.37 8.26 -6.29
N GLU A 229 -1.34 7.36 -6.50
CA GLU A 229 -2.62 7.39 -5.76
C GLU A 229 -2.41 7.29 -4.25
N ALA A 230 -1.56 6.35 -3.82
CA ALA A 230 -1.27 6.14 -2.39
C ALA A 230 -0.64 7.38 -1.76
N VAL A 231 0.17 8.15 -2.51
CA VAL A 231 0.70 9.44 -2.06
C VAL A 231 -0.41 10.47 -1.87
N ARG A 232 -1.28 10.64 -2.88
CA ARG A 232 -2.37 11.61 -2.79
C ARG A 232 -3.28 11.33 -1.60
N THR A 233 -3.69 10.07 -1.42
CA THR A 233 -4.47 9.64 -0.24
C THR A 233 -3.73 9.93 1.06
N ALA A 234 -2.43 9.63 1.15
CA ALA A 234 -1.65 9.85 2.38
C ALA A 234 -1.55 11.34 2.75
N LEU A 235 -1.31 12.21 1.75
CA LEU A 235 -1.20 13.65 1.97
C LEU A 235 -2.54 14.26 2.35
N GLU A 236 -3.63 13.87 1.67
CA GLU A 236 -4.97 14.36 1.97
C GLU A 236 -5.41 14.00 3.39
N MET A 237 -5.20 12.74 3.79
CA MET A 237 -5.46 12.29 5.15
C MET A 237 -4.58 13.00 6.18
N ALA A 238 -3.31 13.25 5.85
CA ALA A 238 -2.43 14.03 6.73
C ALA A 238 -2.97 15.45 6.91
N ASP A 239 -3.56 16.02 5.86
CA ASP A 239 -4.14 17.36 5.88
C ASP A 239 -5.38 17.46 6.73
N VAL A 240 -6.41 16.63 6.47
CA VAL A 240 -7.61 16.54 7.32
C VAL A 240 -7.24 16.37 8.79
N PHE A 241 -6.31 15.47 9.11
CA PHE A 241 -5.92 15.21 10.49
C PHE A 241 -5.18 16.39 11.13
N SER A 242 -4.45 17.17 10.33
CA SER A 242 -3.83 18.42 10.79
C SER A 242 -4.88 19.47 11.11
N GLN A 243 -5.87 19.65 10.22
CA GLN A 243 -7.00 20.55 10.44
C GLN A 243 -7.82 20.16 11.66
N LEU A 244 -8.12 18.87 11.83
CA LEU A 244 -8.84 18.31 12.99
C LEU A 244 -8.12 18.64 14.30
N ARG A 245 -6.81 18.41 14.38
CA ARG A 245 -6.01 18.74 15.57
C ARG A 245 -6.00 20.25 15.86
N ALA A 246 -5.88 21.08 14.83
CA ALA A 246 -5.93 22.53 14.97
C ALA A 246 -7.32 23.01 15.43
N ALA A 247 -8.39 22.35 14.99
CA ALA A 247 -9.76 22.64 15.42
C ALA A 247 -10.02 22.23 16.88
N ALA A 248 -9.54 21.06 17.29
CA ALA A 248 -9.68 20.56 18.66
C ALA A 248 -8.83 21.33 19.69
N ALA A 249 -7.81 22.06 19.26
CA ALA A 249 -6.96 22.89 20.11
C ALA A 249 -7.51 24.31 20.36
N ARG A 250 -8.63 24.68 19.71
CA ARG A 250 -9.33 25.97 19.91
C ARG A 250 -10.44 25.81 20.95
#